data_AF-A0A077KTB4-F1
#
_entry.id   AF-A0A077KTB4-F1
#
_cell.length_a   1.000
_cell.length_b   1.000
_cell.length_c   1.000
_cell.angle_alpha   90.00
_cell.angle_beta   90.00
_cell.angle_gamma   90.00
#
_symmetry.space_group_name_H-M   'P 1'
#
loop_
_entity.id
_entity.type
_entity.pdbx_description
1 polymer ?
#
loop_
_entity_poly.entity_id
_entity_poly.type
_entity_poly.pdbx_seq_one_letter_code
_entity_poly.pdbx_strand_id
1 'polypeptide(L)'
;MKKIVSIISICITSIVFAQTGINTESPKATLDVTAKKEVLTIDGLLPPRLTRAELTEKGNTLYGKEQDGAIIYITDASGGDALSQRENIQSKGLYIFDAEAVNNEGRWMCMFCYGVV
;
A
#
# COMPACT_ATOMS: atom_id res chain seq x y z
N MET A 1 1.40 -48.07 32.82
CA MET A 1 0.99 -47.31 31.62
C MET A 1 0.25 -46.06 32.09
N LYS A 2 0.76 -44.84 31.86
CA LYS A 2 0.01 -43.54 31.92
C LYS A 2 0.89 -42.27 32.00
N LYS A 3 2.22 -42.35 32.19
CA LYS A 3 3.07 -41.15 32.36
C LYS A 3 3.98 -40.76 31.19
N ILE A 4 4.00 -41.52 30.09
CA ILE A 4 4.92 -41.26 28.96
C ILE A 4 4.22 -40.50 27.81
N VAL A 5 2.89 -40.40 27.81
CA VAL A 5 2.13 -39.76 26.71
C VAL A 5 2.17 -38.22 26.79
N SER A 6 2.70 -37.61 27.87
CA SER A 6 2.64 -36.15 28.05
C SER A 6 3.79 -35.36 27.42
N ILE A 7 4.83 -36.01 26.85
CA ILE A 7 6.04 -35.31 26.37
C ILE A 7 6.03 -35.04 24.84
N ILE A 8 5.15 -35.70 24.08
CA ILE A 8 5.12 -35.57 22.60
C ILE A 8 4.28 -34.36 22.11
N SER A 9 3.68 -33.57 23.01
CA SER A 9 2.75 -32.50 22.62
C SER A 9 3.37 -31.14 22.33
N ILE A 10 4.67 -30.94 22.49
CA ILE A 10 5.35 -29.64 22.23
C ILE A 10 6.55 -29.91 21.36
N CYS A 11 6.42 -29.71 20.03
CA CYS A 11 7.51 -29.40 19.10
C CYS A 11 6.97 -29.19 17.67
N ILE A 12 5.98 -28.31 17.52
CA ILE A 12 5.73 -27.66 16.23
C ILE A 12 5.71 -26.16 16.52
N THR A 13 6.89 -25.60 16.79
CA THR A 13 7.08 -24.17 16.56
C THR A 13 7.07 -23.99 15.05
N SER A 14 5.92 -23.63 14.49
CA SER A 14 5.82 -23.20 13.10
C SER A 14 6.87 -22.10 12.92
N ILE A 15 7.83 -22.29 12.02
CA ILE A 15 8.72 -21.21 11.61
C ILE A 15 7.84 -20.23 10.84
N VAL A 16 7.29 -19.23 11.54
CA VAL A 16 6.47 -18.21 10.92
C VAL A 16 7.42 -17.25 10.23
N PHE A 17 7.56 -17.41 8.92
CA PHE A 17 8.23 -16.41 8.10
C PHE A 17 7.30 -15.19 7.99
N ALA A 18 7.84 -13.99 8.24
CA ALA A 18 7.06 -12.74 8.16
C ALA A 18 6.79 -12.28 6.70
N GLN A 19 7.40 -12.96 5.72
CA GLN A 19 7.23 -12.64 4.29
C GLN A 19 5.96 -13.29 3.72
N THR A 20 5.25 -12.52 2.89
CA THR A 20 4.04 -12.94 2.19
C THR A 20 4.35 -13.08 0.70
N GLY A 21 4.13 -14.28 0.15
CA GLY A 21 4.17 -14.53 -1.29
C GLY A 21 2.77 -14.55 -1.89
N ILE A 22 2.55 -13.82 -2.98
CA ILE A 22 1.36 -13.96 -3.83
C ILE A 22 1.82 -14.57 -5.15
N ASN A 23 1.41 -15.82 -5.38
CA ASN A 23 1.89 -16.62 -6.52
C ASN A 23 3.44 -16.80 -6.53
N THR A 24 4.08 -16.71 -5.35
CA THR A 24 5.53 -16.91 -5.15
C THR A 24 5.75 -17.93 -4.02
N GLU A 25 6.29 -19.11 -4.33
CA GLU A 25 6.52 -20.19 -3.33
C GLU A 25 7.67 -19.88 -2.35
N SER A 26 8.67 -19.13 -2.79
CA SER A 26 9.84 -18.74 -1.98
C SER A 26 10.06 -17.23 -2.07
N PRO A 27 9.29 -16.42 -1.31
CA PRO A 27 9.38 -14.96 -1.35
C PRO A 27 10.79 -14.46 -1.02
N LYS A 28 11.23 -13.42 -1.72
CA LYS A 28 12.53 -12.75 -1.53
C LYS A 28 12.41 -11.36 -0.89
N ALA A 29 11.20 -10.92 -0.62
CA ALA A 29 10.87 -9.66 0.04
C ALA A 29 9.68 -9.86 0.98
N THR A 30 9.41 -8.88 1.85
CA THR A 30 8.27 -8.93 2.80
C THR A 30 6.93 -9.13 2.08
N LEU A 31 6.76 -8.54 0.89
CA LEU A 31 5.69 -8.87 -0.05
C LEU A 31 6.33 -9.15 -1.41
N ASP A 32 6.18 -10.39 -1.90
CA ASP A 32 6.69 -10.83 -3.19
C ASP A 32 5.53 -11.33 -4.06
N VAL A 33 5.31 -10.69 -5.20
CA VAL A 33 4.21 -10.99 -6.11
C VAL A 33 4.79 -11.39 -7.46
N THR A 34 4.57 -12.64 -7.87
CA THR A 34 5.01 -13.14 -9.18
C THR A 34 3.83 -13.23 -10.14
N ALA A 35 4.00 -12.73 -11.37
CA ALA A 35 3.00 -12.85 -12.43
C ALA A 35 2.74 -14.32 -12.79
N LYS A 36 1.48 -14.68 -13.05
CA LYS A 36 1.09 -16.03 -13.47
C LYS A 36 1.46 -16.30 -14.92
N LYS A 37 1.54 -15.26 -15.75
CA LYS A 37 1.99 -15.34 -17.17
C LYS A 37 1.15 -16.27 -18.04
N GLU A 38 -0.12 -16.47 -17.70
CA GLU A 38 -1.08 -17.21 -18.51
C GLU A 38 -1.90 -16.27 -19.41
N VAL A 39 -2.32 -16.74 -20.57
CA VAL A 39 -2.98 -15.90 -21.60
C VAL A 39 -4.29 -15.26 -21.11
N LEU A 40 -5.02 -15.94 -20.22
CA LEU A 40 -6.33 -15.49 -19.73
C LEU A 40 -6.28 -14.94 -18.29
N THR A 41 -5.09 -14.65 -17.77
CA THR A 41 -4.92 -14.11 -16.41
C THR A 41 -4.51 -12.65 -16.46
N ILE A 42 -5.18 -11.81 -15.68
CA ILE A 42 -4.82 -10.40 -15.52
C ILE A 42 -3.80 -10.31 -14.38
N ASP A 43 -2.55 -10.04 -14.71
CA ASP A 43 -1.48 -9.78 -13.73
C ASP A 43 -1.44 -8.28 -13.38
N GLY A 44 -1.38 -7.95 -12.10
CA GLY A 44 -1.23 -6.55 -11.66
C GLY A 44 -1.37 -6.37 -10.15
N LEU A 45 -0.87 -5.22 -9.67
CA LEU A 45 -1.08 -4.76 -8.30
C LEU A 45 -2.00 -3.54 -8.34
N LEU A 46 -3.17 -3.64 -7.70
CA LEU A 46 -4.09 -2.52 -7.54
C LEU A 46 -3.86 -1.87 -6.17
N PRO A 47 -3.22 -0.69 -6.10
CA PRO A 47 -3.19 0.08 -4.86
C PRO A 47 -4.60 0.58 -4.52
N PRO A 48 -4.83 1.03 -3.27
CA PRO A 48 -6.08 1.69 -2.91
C PRO A 48 -6.43 2.81 -3.89
N ARG A 49 -7.67 2.82 -4.38
CA ARG A 49 -8.18 3.79 -5.34
C ARG A 49 -9.07 4.79 -4.63
N LEU A 50 -8.81 6.07 -4.83
CA LEU A 50 -9.53 7.17 -4.18
C LEU A 50 -9.73 8.31 -5.17
N THR A 51 -10.77 9.09 -5.00
CA THR A 51 -10.91 10.42 -5.59
C THR A 51 -10.26 11.46 -4.67
N ARG A 52 -9.92 12.63 -5.19
CA ARG A 52 -9.47 13.75 -4.34
C ARG A 52 -10.56 14.20 -3.37
N ALA A 53 -11.83 14.04 -3.72
CA ALA A 53 -12.96 14.30 -2.82
C ALA A 53 -12.95 13.36 -1.60
N GLU A 54 -12.77 12.06 -1.80
CA GLU A 54 -12.67 11.10 -0.68
C GLU A 54 -11.44 11.33 0.19
N LEU A 55 -10.31 11.74 -0.39
CA LEU A 55 -9.16 12.19 0.39
C LEU A 55 -9.44 13.48 1.16
N THR A 56 -10.29 14.35 0.63
CA THR A 56 -10.70 15.59 1.30
C THR A 56 -11.50 15.29 2.55
N GLU A 57 -12.42 14.32 2.48
CA GLU A 57 -13.20 13.85 3.62
C GLU A 57 -12.35 13.19 4.71
N LYS A 58 -11.22 12.57 4.33
CA LYS A 58 -10.24 12.03 5.28
C LYS A 58 -9.45 13.12 6.03
N GLY A 59 -9.47 14.37 5.56
CA GLY A 59 -8.76 15.49 6.16
C GLY A 59 -7.23 15.32 6.12
N ASN A 60 -6.53 16.03 7.03
CA ASN A 60 -5.06 16.10 7.05
C ASN A 60 -4.43 15.43 8.30
N THR A 61 -5.22 14.67 9.08
CA THR A 61 -4.74 14.10 10.35
C THR A 61 -4.49 12.59 10.31
N LEU A 62 -4.98 11.91 9.26
CA LEU A 62 -4.89 10.45 9.15
C LEU A 62 -3.61 9.98 8.46
N TYR A 63 -3.07 10.79 7.53
CA TYR A 63 -1.79 10.52 6.89
C TYR A 63 -0.74 11.40 7.53
N GLY A 64 0.28 10.76 8.10
CA GLY A 64 1.44 11.42 8.71
C GLY A 64 2.66 10.52 8.60
N LYS A 65 3.59 10.67 9.54
CA LYS A 65 4.88 9.96 9.54
C LYS A 65 4.77 8.43 9.37
N GLU A 66 3.78 7.80 10.00
CA GLU A 66 3.58 6.34 9.94
C GLU A 66 3.03 5.85 8.59
N GLN A 67 2.60 6.77 7.73
CA GLN A 67 2.10 6.50 6.37
C GLN A 67 3.05 7.05 5.30
N ASP A 68 4.25 7.49 5.69
CA ASP A 68 5.27 7.88 4.73
C ASP A 68 5.57 6.72 3.77
N GLY A 69 5.56 7.02 2.47
CA GLY A 69 5.67 6.02 1.41
C GLY A 69 4.37 5.29 1.07
N ALA A 70 3.21 5.66 1.64
CA ALA A 70 1.92 5.06 1.26
C ALA A 70 1.61 5.36 -0.22
N ILE A 71 1.18 4.34 -0.97
CA ILE A 71 0.87 4.46 -2.39
C ILE A 71 -0.63 4.34 -2.62
N ILE A 72 -1.20 5.28 -3.37
CA ILE A 72 -2.60 5.26 -3.79
C ILE A 72 -2.71 5.60 -5.28
N TYR A 73 -3.84 5.22 -5.88
CA TYR A 73 -4.20 5.67 -7.21
C TYR A 73 -5.38 6.65 -7.15
N ILE A 74 -5.18 7.86 -7.66
CA ILE A 74 -6.24 8.85 -7.80
C ILE A 74 -7.02 8.60 -9.07
N THR A 75 -8.31 8.30 -8.93
CA THR A 75 -9.21 8.01 -10.05
C THR A 75 -9.81 9.28 -10.66
N ASP A 76 -10.07 10.28 -9.83
CA ASP A 76 -10.59 11.58 -10.23
C ASP A 76 -10.07 12.69 -9.30
N ALA A 77 -9.59 13.78 -9.90
CA ALA A 77 -9.09 14.97 -9.22
C ALA A 77 -9.97 16.20 -9.45
N SER A 78 -11.15 16.06 -10.07
CA SER A 78 -12.06 17.19 -10.33
C SER A 78 -12.78 17.68 -9.06
N GLY A 79 -13.03 16.78 -8.11
CA GLY A 79 -13.71 17.09 -6.83
C GLY A 79 -12.75 17.37 -5.67
N GLY A 80 -13.33 17.70 -4.50
CA GLY A 80 -12.58 18.01 -3.29
C GLY A 80 -11.75 19.30 -3.39
N ASP A 81 -10.96 19.57 -2.35
CA ASP A 81 -10.02 20.70 -2.36
C ASP A 81 -8.60 20.25 -2.76
N ALA A 82 -7.80 21.23 -3.19
CA ALA A 82 -6.38 21.06 -3.50
C ALA A 82 -5.52 21.83 -2.49
N LEU A 83 -5.76 21.62 -1.20
CA LEU A 83 -5.05 22.31 -0.12
C LEU A 83 -4.18 21.33 0.68
N SER A 84 -3.09 21.85 1.26
CA SER A 84 -2.22 21.11 2.18
C SER A 84 -1.78 19.77 1.55
N GLN A 85 -2.05 18.64 2.21
CA GLN A 85 -1.64 17.30 1.77
C GLN A 85 -2.05 16.98 0.32
N ARG A 86 -3.11 17.60 -0.20
CA ARG A 86 -3.68 17.34 -1.54
C ARG A 86 -3.29 18.37 -2.60
N GLU A 87 -2.45 19.36 -2.27
CA GLU A 87 -2.13 20.46 -3.20
C GLU A 87 -1.53 20.01 -4.54
N ASN A 88 -0.82 18.87 -4.55
CA ASN A 88 -0.18 18.32 -5.75
C ASN A 88 -1.09 17.33 -6.52
N ILE A 89 -2.32 17.09 -6.05
CA ILE A 89 -3.29 16.22 -6.74
C ILE A 89 -4.08 17.03 -7.77
N GLN A 90 -3.47 17.23 -8.94
CA GLN A 90 -4.07 18.00 -10.05
C GLN A 90 -4.70 17.12 -11.14
N SER A 91 -4.44 15.82 -11.13
CA SER A 91 -4.95 14.89 -12.13
C SER A 91 -5.08 13.47 -11.59
N LYS A 92 -5.67 12.58 -12.39
CA LYS A 92 -5.65 11.14 -12.11
C LYS A 92 -4.23 10.60 -12.24
N GLY A 93 -3.86 9.66 -11.37
CA GLY A 93 -2.50 9.12 -11.39
C GLY A 93 -2.14 8.30 -10.17
N LEU A 94 -0.91 7.81 -10.16
CA LEU A 94 -0.31 7.12 -9.02
C LEU A 94 0.43 8.14 -8.15
N TYR A 95 0.08 8.15 -6.86
CA TYR A 95 0.61 9.09 -5.87
C TYR A 95 1.26 8.33 -4.72
N ILE A 96 2.35 8.90 -4.19
CA ILE A 96 3.01 8.47 -2.96
C ILE A 96 2.87 9.57 -1.91
N PHE A 97 2.62 9.19 -0.65
CA PHE A 97 2.63 10.15 0.44
C PHE A 97 4.07 10.40 0.90
N ASP A 98 4.52 11.64 0.83
CA ASP A 98 5.77 12.11 1.43
C ASP A 98 5.40 12.86 2.71
N ALA A 99 5.72 12.31 3.87
CA ALA A 99 5.36 12.89 5.17
C ALA A 99 6.25 14.09 5.57
N GLU A 100 7.43 14.23 4.97
CA GLU A 100 8.40 15.29 5.31
C GLU A 100 8.21 16.54 4.44
N ALA A 101 7.45 16.43 3.35
CA ALA A 101 7.13 17.53 2.47
C ALA A 101 6.54 18.74 3.23
N VAL A 102 7.08 19.92 2.89
CA VAL A 102 6.70 21.24 3.43
C VAL A 102 6.60 21.23 4.97
N ASN A 103 7.74 21.37 5.65
CA ASN A 103 7.82 21.45 7.11
C ASN A 103 7.18 20.25 7.86
N ASN A 104 7.28 19.03 7.31
CA ASN A 104 6.69 17.81 7.88
C ASN A 104 5.15 17.80 7.98
N GLU A 105 4.46 18.56 7.11
CA GLU A 105 2.99 18.52 7.03
C GLU A 105 2.48 17.43 6.07
N GLY A 106 3.37 16.91 5.24
CA GLY A 106 3.13 15.83 4.31
C GLY A 106 2.40 16.25 3.04
N ARG A 107 2.71 15.63 1.89
CA ARG A 107 2.09 15.91 0.58
C ARG A 107 1.94 14.62 -0.23
N TRP A 108 0.84 14.52 -0.98
CA TRP A 108 0.66 13.50 -1.99
C TRP A 108 1.45 13.87 -3.25
N MET A 109 2.57 13.20 -3.47
CA MET A 109 3.48 13.44 -4.59
C MET A 109 3.12 12.56 -5.78
N CYS A 110 2.99 13.18 -6.95
CA CYS A 110 2.72 12.47 -8.18
C CYS A 110 3.94 11.62 -8.58
N MET A 111 3.77 10.30 -8.71
CA MET A 111 4.77 9.43 -9.35
C MET A 111 4.51 9.29 -10.85
N PHE A 112 3.25 9.09 -11.22
CA PHE A 112 2.81 8.96 -12.62
C PHE A 112 1.40 9.52 -12.77
N CYS A 113 1.29 10.74 -13.27
CA CYS A 113 -0.01 11.40 -13.46
C CYS A 113 -0.16 11.91 -14.89
N TYR A 114 -1.40 11.92 -15.36
CA TYR A 114 -1.72 12.29 -16.73
C TYR A 114 -2.16 13.75 -16.81
N GLY A 115 -1.48 14.55 -17.64
CA GLY A 115 -1.89 15.93 -17.92
C GLY A 115 -1.15 17.01 -17.11
N VAL A 116 0.00 16.68 -16.51
CA VAL A 116 0.96 17.68 -16.04
C VAL A 116 2.03 17.81 -17.13
N VAL A 117 1.91 18.87 -17.94
CA VAL A 117 3.04 19.43 -18.71
C VAL A 117 3.66 20.53 -17.87
#